data_AF-A0A8C2ULY1-F1
#
_entry.id   AF-A0A8C2ULY1-F1
#
_cell.length_a   1.000
_cell.length_b   1.000
_cell.length_c   1.000
_cell.angle_alpha   90.00
_cell.angle_beta   90.00
_cell.angle_gamma   90.00
#
_symmetry.space_group_name_H-M   'P 1'
#
loop_
_entity.id
_entity.type
_entity.pdbx_description
1 polymer ?
#
loop_
_entity_poly.entity_id
_entity_poly.type
_entity_poly.pdbx_seq_one_letter_code
_entity_poly.pdbx_strand_id
1 'polypeptide(L)'
;MAASKAWRGEHLPFAGIMTLVAVVLALLFYALLWKAGNLTELPNLRIGFYNFCLWDKNISSLQCHQFPELEALGVPRVGLALARLGAYGALVLTLFVPLPLVLAQCNGNEGERQLAVVFLAMSSMMLAGGLGLLLSYVWKWARLSLLGPGFLALLLAQALLILLLRAMVVFHPRTKVDKSKLEAC
;
A
#
# COMPACT_ATOMS: atom_id res chain seq x y z
N MET A 1 -11.43 12.30 -40.15
CA MET A 1 -11.92 11.92 -38.79
C MET A 1 -11.23 10.67 -38.22
N ALA A 2 -9.95 10.42 -38.52
CA ALA A 2 -9.20 9.24 -38.01
C ALA A 2 -8.23 9.56 -36.85
N ALA A 3 -7.81 10.82 -36.71
CA ALA A 3 -6.83 11.25 -35.70
C ALA A 3 -7.37 11.22 -34.25
N SER A 4 -8.69 11.34 -34.06
CA SER A 4 -9.30 11.35 -32.72
C SER A 4 -9.40 9.98 -32.05
N LYS A 5 -9.20 8.88 -32.81
CA LYS A 5 -9.28 7.50 -32.30
C LYS A 5 -7.92 6.98 -31.81
N ALA A 6 -6.83 7.42 -32.43
CA ALA A 6 -5.46 7.10 -32.00
C ALA A 6 -5.13 7.80 -30.66
N TRP A 7 -5.43 9.10 -30.55
CA TRP A 7 -5.24 9.88 -29.31
C TRP A 7 -5.98 9.31 -28.10
N ARG A 8 -7.19 8.76 -28.31
CA ARG A 8 -8.01 8.21 -27.21
C ARG A 8 -7.46 6.89 -26.66
N GLY A 9 -6.62 6.18 -27.42
CA GLY A 9 -6.04 4.89 -27.05
C GLY A 9 -4.81 4.99 -26.13
N GLU A 10 -4.01 6.04 -26.26
CA GLU A 10 -2.74 6.21 -25.52
C GLU A 10 -2.91 6.97 -24.18
N HIS A 11 -3.90 7.85 -24.06
CA HIS A 11 -4.20 8.55 -22.79
C HIS A 11 -5.00 7.70 -21.78
N LEU A 12 -5.79 6.75 -22.27
CA LEU A 12 -6.60 5.85 -21.45
C LEU A 12 -5.76 4.99 -20.47
N PRO A 13 -4.64 4.35 -20.88
CA PRO A 13 -3.81 3.56 -19.96
C PRO A 13 -3.13 4.43 -18.89
N PHE A 14 -2.67 5.64 -19.23
CA PHE A 14 -2.06 6.56 -18.26
C PHE A 14 -3.07 7.02 -17.20
N ALA A 15 -4.26 7.46 -17.62
CA ALA A 15 -5.34 7.83 -16.70
C ALA A 15 -5.76 6.66 -15.80
N GLY A 16 -5.79 5.44 -16.35
CA GLY A 16 -6.04 4.22 -15.59
C GLY A 16 -4.97 3.96 -14.51
N ILE A 17 -3.69 4.07 -14.87
CA ILE A 17 -2.57 3.92 -13.92
C ILE A 17 -2.64 4.97 -12.81
N MET A 18 -2.87 6.24 -13.16
CA MET A 18 -3.00 7.32 -12.17
C MET A 18 -4.19 7.12 -11.24
N THR A 19 -5.32 6.63 -11.77
CA THR A 19 -6.50 6.30 -10.96
C THR A 19 -6.19 5.14 -10.00
N LEU A 20 -5.51 4.09 -10.47
CA LEU A 20 -5.08 2.97 -9.62
C LEU A 20 -4.13 3.43 -8.51
N VAL A 21 -3.17 4.30 -8.81
CA VAL A 21 -2.27 4.87 -7.80
C VAL A 21 -3.06 5.66 -6.75
N ALA A 22 -4.02 6.49 -7.18
CA ALA A 22 -4.88 7.24 -6.26
C ALA A 22 -5.71 6.32 -5.36
N VAL A 23 -6.26 5.23 -5.90
CA VAL A 23 -7.00 4.22 -5.13
C VAL A 23 -6.09 3.53 -4.12
N VAL A 24 -4.88 3.13 -4.50
CA VAL A 24 -3.90 2.54 -3.57
C VAL A 24 -3.59 3.51 -2.44
N LEU A 25 -3.30 4.78 -2.75
CA LEU A 25 -3.07 5.80 -1.73
C LEU A 25 -4.26 5.92 -0.80
N ALA A 26 -5.48 6.06 -1.32
CA ALA A 26 -6.69 6.16 -0.52
C ALA A 26 -6.86 4.96 0.43
N LEU A 27 -6.60 3.73 -0.04
CA LEU A 27 -6.64 2.53 0.79
C LEU A 27 -5.58 2.53 1.90
N LEU A 28 -4.35 2.94 1.58
CA LEU A 28 -3.27 3.03 2.56
C LEU A 28 -3.56 4.12 3.60
N PHE A 29 -4.03 5.29 3.20
CA PHE A 29 -4.47 6.36 4.09
C PHE A 29 -5.63 5.89 4.98
N TYR A 30 -6.62 5.22 4.39
CA TYR A 30 -7.76 4.69 5.12
C TYR A 30 -7.31 3.66 6.18
N ALA A 31 -6.47 2.69 5.80
CA ALA A 31 -6.05 1.65 6.72
C ALA A 31 -5.07 2.16 7.79
N LEU A 32 -4.05 2.92 7.41
CA LEU A 32 -2.94 3.28 8.28
C LEU A 32 -3.18 4.54 9.11
N LEU A 33 -3.90 5.52 8.55
CA LEU A 33 -4.18 6.78 9.26
C LEU A 33 -5.61 6.81 9.81
N TRP A 34 -6.62 6.62 8.96
CA TRP A 34 -8.03 6.73 9.38
C TRP A 34 -8.44 5.62 10.35
N LYS A 35 -8.06 4.38 10.07
CA LYS A 35 -8.26 3.21 10.94
C LYS A 35 -7.10 2.99 11.92
N ALA A 36 -6.20 3.96 12.07
CA ALA A 36 -5.05 3.92 12.97
C ALA A 36 -4.15 2.66 12.83
N GLY A 37 -4.14 2.04 11.64
CA GLY A 37 -3.42 0.80 11.40
C GLY A 37 -4.02 -0.42 12.12
N ASN A 38 -5.29 -0.36 12.52
CA ASN A 38 -5.99 -1.48 13.14
C ASN A 38 -6.32 -2.55 12.09
N LEU A 39 -5.81 -3.75 12.28
CA LEU A 39 -6.15 -4.93 11.48
C LEU A 39 -7.49 -5.51 11.91
N THR A 40 -7.83 -5.37 13.19
CA THR A 40 -9.09 -5.82 13.78
C THR A 40 -9.68 -4.75 14.69
N GLU A 41 -10.99 -4.54 14.56
CA GLU A 41 -11.79 -3.64 15.39
C GLU A 41 -13.02 -4.39 15.89
N LEU A 42 -12.83 -5.32 16.82
CA LEU A 42 -13.92 -6.00 17.52
C LEU A 42 -14.09 -5.40 18.92
N PRO A 43 -15.31 -5.46 19.50
CA PRO A 43 -15.57 -4.99 20.87
C PRO A 43 -14.74 -5.74 21.92
N ASN A 44 -14.26 -6.94 21.58
CA ASN A 44 -13.46 -7.78 22.47
C ASN A 44 -11.98 -7.89 22.02
N LEU A 45 -11.59 -7.26 20.92
CA LEU A 45 -10.24 -7.39 20.37
C LEU A 45 -9.89 -6.24 19.42
N ARG A 46 -8.83 -5.50 19.72
CA ARG A 46 -8.28 -4.48 18.82
C ARG A 46 -6.79 -4.69 18.65
N ILE A 47 -6.37 -5.12 17.47
CA ILE A 47 -4.97 -5.32 17.13
C ILE A 47 -4.62 -4.49 15.92
N GLY A 48 -3.54 -3.73 16.00
CA GLY A 48 -3.02 -2.88 14.94
C GLY A 48 -1.52 -2.63 15.10
N PHE A 49 -0.97 -1.80 14.24
CA PHE A 49 0.45 -1.44 14.31
C PHE A 49 0.80 -0.69 15.59
N TYR A 50 -0.09 0.16 16.09
CA TYR A 50 0.13 0.97 17.30
C TYR A 50 -0.72 0.53 18.50
N ASN A 51 -1.89 -0.08 18.24
CA ASN A 51 -2.85 -0.42 19.28
C ASN A 51 -2.93 -1.94 19.47
N PHE A 52 -2.69 -2.41 20.69
CA PHE A 52 -2.85 -3.81 21.08
C PHE A 52 -3.74 -3.89 22.32
N CYS A 53 -5.04 -4.07 22.11
CA CYS A 53 -6.02 -4.19 23.18
C CYS A 53 -6.67 -5.57 23.15
N LEU A 54 -6.48 -6.31 24.24
CA LEU A 54 -7.02 -7.64 24.45
C LEU A 54 -8.15 -7.56 25.48
N TRP A 55 -9.16 -8.41 25.36
CA TRP A 55 -10.20 -8.51 26.37
C TRP A 55 -9.65 -9.15 27.65
N ASP A 56 -9.71 -8.42 28.76
CA ASP A 56 -9.40 -8.95 30.08
C ASP A 56 -10.69 -9.42 30.78
N LYS A 57 -10.71 -10.71 31.14
CA LYS A 57 -11.83 -11.33 31.84
C LYS A 57 -11.98 -10.83 33.27
N ASN A 58 -10.91 -10.34 33.91
CA ASN A 58 -10.92 -9.92 35.31
C ASN A 58 -11.60 -8.56 35.50
N ILE A 59 -11.44 -7.66 34.53
CA ILE A 59 -12.00 -6.30 34.56
C ILE A 59 -13.15 -6.12 33.55
N SER A 60 -13.57 -7.20 32.89
CA SER A 60 -14.66 -7.22 31.89
C SER A 60 -14.57 -6.07 30.88
N SER A 61 -13.34 -5.73 30.46
CA SER A 61 -13.06 -4.58 29.60
C SER A 61 -11.83 -4.83 28.72
N LEU A 62 -11.71 -4.03 27.66
CA LEU A 62 -10.55 -4.00 26.77
C LEU A 62 -9.36 -3.38 27.51
N GLN A 63 -8.30 -4.16 27.72
CA GLN A 63 -7.04 -3.66 28.24
C GLN A 63 -6.05 -3.48 27.10
N CYS A 64 -5.55 -2.26 26.94
CA CYS A 64 -4.51 -1.97 25.97
C CYS A 64 -3.12 -2.18 26.59
N HIS A 65 -2.35 -3.07 25.98
CA HIS A 65 -1.01 -3.40 26.43
C HIS A 65 0.01 -2.50 25.74
N GLN A 66 1.08 -2.17 26.46
CA GLN A 66 2.25 -1.48 25.92
C GLN A 66 3.50 -2.34 26.14
N PHE A 67 4.68 -1.80 25.86
CA PHE A 67 5.92 -2.47 26.25
C PHE A 67 6.22 -2.13 27.71
N PRO A 68 6.60 -3.12 28.55
CA PRO A 68 7.15 -4.44 28.20
C PRO A 68 6.13 -5.59 28.06
N GLU A 69 4.85 -5.38 28.35
CA GLU A 69 3.82 -6.43 28.38
C GLU A 69 3.62 -7.10 27.02
N LEU A 70 3.70 -6.34 25.92
CA LEU A 70 3.66 -6.87 24.54
C LEU A 70 4.77 -7.88 24.26
N GLU A 71 5.96 -7.64 24.84
CA GLU A 71 7.12 -8.47 24.62
C GLU A 71 7.01 -9.79 25.39
N ALA A 72 6.44 -9.74 26.60
CA ALA A 72 6.03 -10.93 27.34
C ALA A 72 4.93 -11.72 26.59
N LEU A 73 4.07 -11.01 25.84
CA LEU A 73 3.10 -11.60 24.93
C LEU A 73 3.74 -12.02 23.59
N GLY A 74 5.05 -12.07 23.44
CA GLY A 74 5.73 -12.58 22.26
C GLY A 74 5.67 -11.67 21.03
N VAL A 75 5.34 -10.38 21.20
CA VAL A 75 5.48 -9.36 20.16
C VAL A 75 6.78 -8.60 20.39
N PRO A 76 7.86 -8.88 19.62
CA PRO A 76 9.15 -8.24 19.84
C PRO A 76 9.08 -6.75 19.47
N ARG A 77 9.68 -5.88 20.29
CA ARG A 77 9.67 -4.42 20.06
C ARG A 77 10.29 -4.06 18.71
N VAL A 78 11.43 -4.65 18.39
CA VAL A 78 12.15 -4.42 17.12
C VAL A 78 11.33 -4.91 15.94
N GLY A 79 10.72 -6.09 16.05
CA GLY A 79 9.87 -6.65 15.00
C GLY A 79 8.65 -5.79 14.71
N LEU A 80 8.00 -5.26 15.74
CA LEU A 80 6.88 -4.34 15.58
C LEU A 80 7.32 -2.99 14.96
N ALA A 81 8.50 -2.50 15.32
CA ALA A 81 9.07 -1.31 14.70
C ALA A 81 9.37 -1.53 13.20
N LEU A 82 9.90 -2.69 12.83
CA LEU A 82 10.10 -3.07 11.42
C LEU A 82 8.77 -3.22 10.67
N ALA A 83 7.75 -3.80 11.31
CA ALA A 83 6.41 -3.91 10.73
C ALA A 83 5.81 -2.52 10.43
N ARG A 84 5.97 -1.57 11.36
CA ARG A 84 5.58 -0.16 11.17
C ARG A 84 6.37 0.48 10.05
N LEU A 85 7.69 0.34 10.05
CA LEU A 85 8.56 0.88 9.01
C LEU A 85 8.15 0.36 7.63
N GLY A 86 7.85 -0.94 7.52
CA GLY A 86 7.37 -1.55 6.28
C GLY A 86 6.03 -0.97 5.83
N ALA A 87 5.00 -0.99 6.68
CA ALA A 87 3.67 -0.54 6.31
C ALA A 87 3.59 0.97 6.01
N TYR A 88 4.16 1.81 6.88
CA TYR A 88 4.12 3.26 6.70
C TYR A 88 5.15 3.75 5.67
N GLY A 89 6.30 3.08 5.57
CA GLY A 89 7.27 3.36 4.51
C GLY A 89 6.71 3.05 3.12
N ALA A 90 5.89 2.01 2.97
CA ALA A 90 5.18 1.74 1.73
C ALA A 90 4.26 2.91 1.32
N LEU A 91 3.49 3.48 2.26
CA LEU A 91 2.67 4.67 2.01
C LEU A 91 3.51 5.86 1.52
N VAL A 92 4.63 6.14 2.20
CA VAL A 92 5.53 7.23 1.81
C VAL A 92 6.07 7.03 0.40
N LEU A 93 6.56 5.82 0.08
CA LEU A 93 7.07 5.53 -1.26
C LEU A 93 5.98 5.64 -2.33
N THR A 94 4.76 5.15 -2.05
CA THR A 94 3.63 5.28 -2.98
C THR A 94 3.23 6.74 -3.21
N LEU A 95 3.39 7.63 -2.22
CA LEU A 95 3.13 9.07 -2.39
C LEU A 95 4.08 9.72 -3.40
N PHE A 96 5.30 9.20 -3.54
CA PHE A 96 6.27 9.70 -4.51
C PHE A 96 6.06 9.13 -5.92
N VAL A 97 5.20 8.13 -6.13
CA VAL A 97 4.97 7.49 -7.44
C VAL A 97 4.31 8.40 -8.50
N PRO A 98 3.33 9.27 -8.18
CA PRO A 98 2.69 10.15 -9.17
C PRO A 98 3.65 11.08 -9.91
N LEU A 99 4.64 11.65 -9.21
CA LEU A 99 5.59 12.61 -9.76
C LEU A 99 6.42 12.03 -10.93
N PRO A 100 7.18 10.93 -10.78
CA PRO A 100 7.93 10.32 -11.87
C PRO A 100 7.01 9.77 -12.97
N LEU A 101 5.77 9.36 -12.66
CA LEU A 101 4.79 8.97 -13.68
C LEU A 101 4.39 10.14 -14.59
N VAL A 102 4.10 11.30 -14.01
CA VAL A 102 3.78 12.52 -14.78
C VAL A 102 5.01 12.99 -15.57
N LEU A 103 6.19 12.96 -14.96
CA LEU A 103 7.43 13.34 -15.65
C LEU A 103 7.79 12.40 -16.80
N ALA A 104 7.61 11.08 -16.62
CA ALA A 104 7.79 10.10 -17.68
C ALA A 104 6.81 10.33 -18.84
N GLN A 105 5.57 10.73 -18.54
CA GLN A 105 4.56 11.02 -19.56
C GLN A 105 4.84 12.34 -20.32
N CYS A 106 5.23 13.43 -19.64
CA CYS A 106 5.51 14.71 -20.32
C CYS A 106 6.86 14.71 -21.06
N ASN A 107 7.90 14.11 -20.49
CA ASN A 107 9.27 14.19 -21.03
C ASN A 107 9.72 12.93 -21.78
N GLY A 108 8.93 11.85 -21.75
CA GLY A 108 9.33 10.57 -22.34
C GLY A 108 10.59 9.97 -21.71
N ASN A 109 10.91 10.34 -20.46
CA ASN A 109 12.14 9.95 -19.79
C ASN A 109 12.02 8.53 -19.22
N GLU A 110 12.70 7.57 -19.84
CA GLU A 110 12.76 6.17 -19.38
C GLU A 110 13.29 6.06 -17.94
N GLY A 111 14.18 6.97 -17.53
CA GLY A 111 14.71 7.02 -16.17
C GLY A 111 13.63 7.33 -15.12
N GLU A 112 12.70 8.24 -15.41
CA GLU A 112 11.58 8.56 -14.51
C GLU A 112 10.61 7.39 -14.43
N ARG A 113 10.34 6.73 -15.56
CA ARG A 113 9.50 5.53 -15.57
C ARG A 113 10.12 4.42 -14.71
N GLN A 114 11.42 4.21 -14.83
CA GLN A 114 12.15 3.24 -14.03
C GLN A 114 12.11 3.61 -12.54
N LEU A 115 12.23 4.90 -12.20
CA LEU A 115 12.10 5.38 -10.83
C LEU A 115 10.70 5.06 -10.26
N ALA A 116 9.63 5.30 -11.02
CA ALA A 116 8.26 4.95 -10.62
C ALA A 116 8.10 3.44 -10.37
N VAL A 117 8.69 2.59 -11.23
CA VAL A 117 8.69 1.13 -11.05
C VAL A 117 9.45 0.73 -9.79
N VAL A 118 10.61 1.34 -9.51
CA VAL A 118 11.39 1.07 -8.30
C VAL A 118 10.60 1.45 -7.05
N PHE A 119 9.97 2.63 -7.02
CA PHE A 119 9.13 3.04 -5.89
C PHE A 119 7.95 2.10 -5.66
N LEU A 120 7.25 1.68 -6.73
CA LEU A 120 6.16 0.71 -6.64
C LEU A 120 6.65 -0.65 -6.13
N ALA A 121 7.80 -1.13 -6.60
CA ALA A 121 8.37 -2.42 -6.20
C ALA A 121 8.76 -2.41 -4.72
N MET A 122 9.48 -1.37 -4.30
CA MET A 122 9.89 -1.19 -2.91
C MET A 122 8.67 -1.03 -1.98
N SER A 123 7.66 -0.25 -2.38
CA SER A 123 6.42 -0.10 -1.62
C SER A 123 5.70 -1.44 -1.45
N SER A 124 5.55 -2.22 -2.53
CA SER A 124 4.93 -3.55 -2.50
C SER A 124 5.68 -4.53 -1.58
N MET A 125 7.02 -4.55 -1.64
CA MET A 125 7.84 -5.39 -0.76
C MET A 125 7.73 -4.95 0.70
N MET A 126 7.79 -3.65 0.98
CA MET A 126 7.69 -3.10 2.33
C MET A 126 6.31 -3.34 2.94
N LEU A 127 5.23 -3.19 2.17
CA LEU A 127 3.88 -3.44 2.65
C LEU A 127 3.66 -4.93 2.93
N ALA A 128 4.03 -5.81 2.00
CA ALA A 128 3.97 -7.26 2.22
C ALA A 128 4.80 -7.70 3.41
N GLY A 129 6.03 -7.19 3.54
CA GLY A 129 6.92 -7.49 4.65
C GLY A 129 6.37 -6.98 5.98
N GLY A 130 5.91 -5.73 6.04
CA GLY A 130 5.37 -5.14 7.26
C GLY A 130 4.09 -5.82 7.73
N LEU A 131 3.19 -6.11 6.79
CA LEU A 131 1.96 -6.85 7.08
C LEU A 131 2.25 -8.30 7.48
N GLY A 132 3.14 -8.98 6.77
CA GLY A 132 3.54 -10.36 7.06
C GLY A 132 4.20 -10.50 8.43
N LEU A 133 5.09 -9.58 8.80
CA LEU A 133 5.69 -9.54 10.13
C LEU A 133 4.62 -9.38 11.22
N LEU A 134 3.73 -8.40 11.08
CA LEU A 134 2.66 -8.18 12.04
C LEU A 134 1.77 -9.43 12.17
N LEU A 135 1.36 -10.03 11.04
CA LEU A 135 0.56 -11.24 11.00
C LEU A 135 1.25 -12.41 11.70
N SER A 136 2.56 -12.59 11.52
CA SER A 136 3.29 -13.67 12.18
C SER A 136 3.29 -13.54 13.70
N TYR A 137 3.38 -12.31 14.24
CA TYR A 137 3.32 -12.06 15.69
C TYR A 137 1.92 -12.26 16.26
N VAL A 138 0.89 -11.88 15.51
CA VAL A 138 -0.50 -11.92 15.98
C VAL A 138 -1.23 -13.21 15.59
N TRP A 139 -0.55 -14.12 14.90
CA TRP A 139 -1.11 -15.37 14.37
C TRP A 139 -1.79 -16.24 15.43
N LYS A 140 -1.26 -16.25 16.65
CA LYS A 140 -1.86 -17.00 17.78
C LYS A 140 -3.23 -16.47 18.22
N TRP A 141 -3.52 -15.20 17.94
CA TRP A 141 -4.83 -14.57 18.16
C TRP A 141 -5.69 -14.57 16.87
N ALA A 142 -5.12 -15.02 15.76
CA ALA A 142 -5.70 -14.99 14.42
C ALA A 142 -6.60 -16.20 14.11
N ARG A 143 -7.66 -16.46 14.89
CA ARG A 143 -8.68 -17.46 14.51
C ARG A 143 -9.80 -16.82 13.69
N LEU A 144 -9.60 -16.70 12.37
CA LEU A 144 -10.56 -16.40 11.28
C LEU A 144 -11.57 -15.23 11.40
N SER A 145 -11.85 -14.66 12.58
CA SER A 145 -12.73 -13.48 12.78
C SER A 145 -12.00 -12.16 12.45
N LEU A 146 -10.95 -12.24 11.62
CA LEU A 146 -9.78 -11.38 11.67
C LEU A 146 -9.61 -10.48 10.44
N LEU A 147 -10.65 -10.33 9.62
CA LEU A 147 -10.66 -9.41 8.49
C LEU A 147 -11.38 -8.14 8.90
N GLY A 148 -10.74 -7.34 9.76
CA GLY A 148 -11.18 -5.97 9.97
C GLY A 148 -11.08 -5.19 8.64
N PRO A 149 -11.85 -4.10 8.52
CA PRO A 149 -11.87 -3.30 7.29
C PRO A 149 -10.48 -2.73 6.94
N GLY A 150 -9.65 -2.44 7.96
CA GLY A 150 -8.25 -2.02 7.75
C GLY A 150 -7.39 -3.12 7.12
N PHE A 151 -7.54 -4.38 7.57
CA PHE A 151 -6.80 -5.51 6.99
C PHE A 151 -7.19 -5.77 5.53
N LEU A 152 -8.50 -5.76 5.23
CA LEU A 152 -8.99 -5.89 3.86
C LEU A 152 -8.46 -4.78 2.94
N ALA A 153 -8.44 -3.55 3.42
CA ALA A 153 -7.90 -2.42 2.67
C ALA A 153 -6.40 -2.58 2.39
N LEU A 154 -5.60 -3.08 3.35
CA LEU A 154 -4.17 -3.34 3.14
C LEU A 154 -3.93 -4.49 2.15
N LEU A 155 -4.71 -5.58 2.23
CA LEU A 155 -4.63 -6.67 1.26
C LEU A 155 -5.00 -6.20 -0.16
N LEU A 156 -6.06 -5.39 -0.28
CA LEU A 156 -6.46 -4.84 -1.57
C LEU A 156 -5.40 -3.87 -2.10
N ALA A 157 -4.83 -3.01 -1.26
CA ALA A 157 -3.73 -2.12 -1.63
C ALA A 157 -2.53 -2.92 -2.15
N GLN A 158 -2.16 -4.01 -1.46
CA GLN A 158 -1.09 -4.91 -1.90
C GLN A 158 -1.38 -5.54 -3.28
N ALA A 159 -2.60 -6.05 -3.48
CA ALA A 159 -3.00 -6.64 -4.76
C ALA A 159 -2.94 -5.62 -5.91
N LEU A 160 -3.41 -4.39 -5.65
CA LEU A 160 -3.37 -3.29 -6.62
C LEU A 160 -1.95 -2.80 -6.91
N LEU A 161 -1.04 -2.77 -5.92
CA LEU A 161 0.38 -2.50 -6.15
C LEU A 161 1.03 -3.54 -7.07
N ILE A 162 0.71 -4.82 -6.88
CA ILE A 162 1.19 -5.90 -7.77
C ILE A 162 0.60 -5.74 -9.18
N LEU A 163 -0.68 -5.39 -9.29
CA LEU A 163 -1.32 -5.12 -10.57
C LEU A 163 -0.68 -3.92 -11.28
N LEU A 164 -0.38 -2.84 -10.57
CA LEU A 164 0.32 -1.67 -11.08
C LEU A 164 1.71 -2.03 -11.60
N LEU A 165 2.48 -2.85 -10.86
CA LEU A 165 3.78 -3.34 -11.31
C LEU A 165 3.66 -4.16 -12.59
N ARG A 166 2.71 -5.10 -12.64
CA ARG A 166 2.43 -5.89 -13.84
C ARG A 166 2.08 -4.99 -15.02
N ALA A 167 1.20 -4.01 -14.82
CA ALA A 167 0.81 -3.05 -15.84
C ALA A 167 2.03 -2.26 -16.34
N MET A 168 2.86 -1.72 -15.45
CA MET A 168 4.05 -0.94 -15.84
C MET A 168 5.09 -1.76 -16.62
N VAL A 169 5.21 -3.06 -16.33
CA VAL A 169 6.09 -4.00 -17.06
C VAL A 169 5.48 -4.39 -18.41
N VAL A 170 4.19 -4.72 -18.47
CA VAL A 170 3.50 -5.16 -19.70
C VAL A 170 3.32 -4.01 -20.68
N PHE A 171 2.92 -2.83 -20.19
CA PHE A 171 2.79 -1.61 -20.99
C PHE A 171 4.13 -0.91 -21.19
N HIS A 172 5.27 -1.58 -21.00
CA HIS A 172 6.57 -1.05 -21.42
C HIS A 172 6.52 -0.91 -22.95
N PRO A 173 6.45 0.31 -23.50
CA PRO A 173 6.50 0.49 -24.93
C PRO A 173 7.90 0.01 -25.33
N ARG A 174 7.94 -1.11 -26.04
CA ARG A 174 9.15 -1.53 -26.73
C ARG A 174 9.30 -0.52 -27.87
N THR A 175 10.17 0.47 -27.63
CA THR A 175 10.81 1.36 -28.61
C THR A 175 9.99 1.74 -29.85
N LYS A 176 9.76 3.06 -29.94
CA LYS A 176 9.37 3.92 -31.08
C LYS A 176 7.97 4.49 -30.88
N VAL A 177 7.87 5.81 -30.81
CA VAL A 177 7.53 6.63 -31.99
C VAL A 177 7.44 8.11 -31.61
N ASP A 178 7.90 8.90 -32.58
CA ASP A 178 7.68 10.32 -32.87
C ASP A 178 7.24 11.29 -31.78
N LYS A 179 8.13 12.28 -31.61
CA LYS A 179 7.81 13.65 -31.24
C LYS A 179 6.68 14.19 -32.12
N SER A 180 5.44 14.04 -31.71
CA SER A 180 4.39 14.95 -32.17
C SER A 180 3.40 15.23 -31.04
N LYS A 181 3.71 16.33 -30.34
CA LYS A 181 2.81 17.18 -29.56
C LYS A 181 1.87 16.45 -28.59
N LEU A 182 2.31 16.31 -27.35
CA LEU A 182 1.41 16.35 -26.20
C LEU A 182 1.26 17.82 -25.79
N GLU A 183 0.30 18.52 -26.40
CA GLU A 183 -0.19 19.79 -25.87
C GLU A 183 -1.10 19.49 -24.66
N ALA A 184 -0.47 19.32 -23.50
CA ALA A 184 -0.97 19.59 -22.15
C ALA A 184 0.02 18.98 -21.14
N CYS A 185 1.17 19.64 -21.00
CA CYS A 185 1.73 19.92 -19.68
C CYS A 185 1.31 21.39 -19.42
#